data_AF-A0A644VVW3-F1
#
_entry.id   AF-A0A644VVW3-F1
#
_cell.length_a   1.000
_cell.length_b   1.000
_cell.length_c   1.000
_cell.angle_alpha   90.00
_cell.angle_beta   90.00
_cell.angle_gamma   90.00
#
_symmetry.space_group_name_H-M   'P 1'
#
loop_
_entity.id
_entity.type
_entity.pdbx_description
1 polymer ?
#
loop_
_entity_poly.entity_id
_entity_poly.type
_entity_poly.pdbx_seq_one_letter_code
_entity_poly.pdbx_strand_id
1 'polypeptide(L)'
;MIVSVQILNYQNLIINAQNQIKDLELQIEVIQNETIPKLKYKLENLSAIQIKDLENKKKNILNVNIKDLQNKKLNVSNETIRKLEDKIDIEFQTKIIQLNEKIDTLNFKKSEENLSNSKLVGDYIVNDYPVKPKKSLIIGVAFVTGFILSIFIVFGLNFFNKTRKEFT
;
A
#
# COMPACT_ATOMS: atom_id res chain seq x y z
N MET A 1 42.46 106.23 -37.18
CA MET A 1 41.81 105.81 -35.92
C MET A 1 40.63 104.85 -36.15
N ILE A 2 39.74 105.10 -37.12
CA ILE A 2 38.58 104.20 -37.38
C ILE A 2 39.00 102.83 -37.95
N VAL A 3 39.93 102.81 -38.92
CA VAL A 3 40.41 101.57 -39.56
C VAL A 3 41.10 100.64 -38.54
N SER A 4 41.89 101.17 -37.61
CA SER A 4 42.56 100.36 -36.58
C SER A 4 41.60 99.70 -35.59
N VAL A 5 40.48 100.37 -35.28
CA VAL A 5 39.43 99.80 -34.40
C VAL A 5 38.66 98.68 -35.13
N GLN A 6 38.37 98.86 -36.41
CA GLN A 6 37.74 97.81 -37.23
C GLN A 6 38.63 96.58 -37.33
N ILE A 7 39.94 96.76 -37.60
CA ILE A 7 40.92 95.67 -37.65
C ILE A 7 40.98 94.90 -36.32
N LEU A 8 41.03 95.61 -35.18
CA LEU A 8 41.03 94.98 -33.87
C LEU A 8 39.76 94.16 -33.60
N ASN A 9 38.59 94.66 -34.02
CA ASN A 9 37.34 93.94 -33.88
C ASN A 9 37.33 92.63 -34.70
N TYR A 10 37.80 92.67 -35.96
CA TYR A 10 37.93 91.46 -36.78
C TYR A 10 38.93 90.46 -36.21
N GLN A 11 40.05 90.92 -35.65
CA GLN A 11 41.01 90.04 -34.96
C GLN A 11 40.37 89.32 -33.77
N ASN A 12 39.57 90.02 -32.96
CA ASN A 12 38.86 89.40 -31.84
C ASN A 12 37.86 88.33 -32.29
N LEU A 13 37.14 88.57 -33.40
CA LEU A 13 36.23 87.57 -33.98
C LEU A 13 36.98 86.33 -34.48
N ILE A 14 38.13 86.52 -35.12
CA ILE A 14 38.99 85.42 -35.60
C ILE A 14 39.53 84.61 -34.41
N ILE A 15 40.04 85.27 -33.37
CA ILE A 15 40.56 84.62 -32.16
C ILE A 15 39.45 83.80 -31.46
N ASN A 16 38.24 84.36 -31.36
CA ASN A 16 37.10 83.63 -30.79
C ASN A 16 36.78 82.37 -31.61
N ALA A 17 36.67 82.50 -32.94
CA ALA A 17 36.45 81.37 -33.83
C ALA A 17 37.56 80.31 -33.72
N GLN A 18 38.83 80.72 -33.61
CA GLN A 18 39.96 79.81 -33.41
C GLN A 18 39.87 79.06 -32.07
N ASN A 19 39.48 79.73 -30.99
CA ASN A 19 39.28 79.09 -29.69
C ASN A 19 38.13 78.07 -29.73
N GLN A 20 37.03 78.40 -30.41
CA GLN A 20 35.91 77.47 -30.62
C GLN A 20 36.34 76.24 -31.44
N ILE A 21 37.11 76.44 -32.51
CA ILE A 21 37.66 75.34 -33.31
C ILE A 21 38.56 74.47 -32.42
N LYS A 22 39.41 75.08 -31.59
CA LYS A 22 40.33 74.34 -30.72
C LYS A 22 39.60 73.50 -29.67
N ASP A 23 38.52 74.03 -29.10
CA ASP A 23 37.67 73.28 -28.17
C ASP A 23 36.98 72.10 -28.86
N LEU A 24 36.43 72.31 -30.06
CA LEU A 24 35.83 71.24 -30.86
C LEU A 24 36.85 70.16 -31.25
N GLU A 25 38.07 70.53 -31.63
CA GLU A 25 39.17 69.58 -31.88
C GLU A 25 39.46 68.73 -30.65
N LEU A 26 39.52 69.35 -29.46
CA LEU A 26 39.76 68.63 -28.20
C LEU A 26 38.61 67.66 -27.89
N GLN A 27 37.36 68.07 -28.11
CA GLN A 27 36.19 67.19 -27.95
C GLN A 27 36.25 66.00 -28.92
N ILE A 28 36.63 66.23 -30.18
CA ILE A 28 36.81 65.17 -31.18
C ILE A 28 37.91 64.20 -30.73
N GLU A 29 39.04 64.72 -30.22
CA GLU A 29 40.15 63.91 -29.75
C GLU A 29 39.73 63.00 -28.58
N VAL A 30 39.00 63.54 -27.60
CA VAL A 30 38.46 62.75 -26.47
C VAL A 30 37.47 61.68 -26.94
N ILE A 31 36.62 61.99 -27.92
CA ILE A 31 35.67 61.01 -28.48
C ILE A 31 36.44 59.88 -29.19
N GLN A 32 37.40 60.23 -30.04
CA GLN A 32 38.14 59.29 -30.86
C GLN A 32 39.10 58.41 -30.06
N ASN A 33 39.84 59.00 -29.12
CA ASN A 33 40.94 58.33 -28.43
C ASN A 33 40.52 57.70 -27.11
N GLU A 34 39.42 58.14 -26.50
CA GLU A 34 38.94 57.56 -25.25
C GLU A 34 37.58 56.91 -25.37
N THR A 35 36.58 57.65 -25.83
CA THR A 35 35.18 57.21 -25.73
C THR A 35 34.90 56.02 -26.63
N ILE A 36 35.30 56.09 -27.90
CA ILE A 36 35.12 55.00 -28.88
C ILE A 36 35.88 53.74 -28.44
N PRO A 37 37.16 53.79 -28.04
CA PRO A 37 37.89 52.62 -27.56
C PRO A 37 37.27 51.98 -26.31
N LYS A 38 36.85 52.78 -25.32
CA LYS A 38 36.17 52.27 -24.10
C LYS A 38 34.88 51.53 -24.46
N LEU A 39 34.08 52.07 -25.39
CA LEU A 39 32.86 51.41 -25.87
C LEU A 39 33.15 50.12 -26.63
N LYS A 40 34.18 50.11 -27.49
CA LYS A 40 34.61 48.92 -28.23
C LYS A 40 35.03 47.79 -27.28
N TYR A 41 35.84 48.12 -26.27
CA TYR A 41 36.23 47.15 -25.24
C TYR A 41 35.03 46.60 -24.48
N LYS A 42 34.08 47.46 -24.09
CA LYS A 42 32.85 47.03 -23.41
C LYS A 42 32.02 46.09 -24.27
N LEU A 43 31.89 46.39 -25.56
CA LEU A 43 31.19 45.55 -26.53
C LEU A 43 31.86 44.18 -26.67
N GLU A 44 33.18 44.15 -26.79
CA GLU A 44 33.96 42.91 -26.90
C GLU A 44 33.81 42.04 -25.65
N ASN A 45 33.89 42.64 -24.46
CA ASN A 45 33.68 41.93 -23.19
C ASN A 45 32.26 41.30 -23.10
N LEU A 46 31.24 42.08 -23.46
CA LEU A 46 29.85 41.60 -23.49
C LEU A 46 29.69 40.40 -24.45
N SER A 47 30.25 40.50 -25.65
CA SER A 47 30.14 39.44 -26.66
C SER A 47 30.95 38.20 -26.33
N ALA A 48 32.22 38.36 -25.95
CA ALA A 48 33.14 37.24 -25.79
C ALA A 48 32.93 36.48 -24.48
N ILE A 49 32.55 37.18 -23.41
CA ILE A 49 32.48 36.62 -22.06
C ILE A 49 31.02 36.41 -21.66
N GLN A 50 30.23 37.47 -21.61
CA GLN A 50 28.89 37.41 -21.00
C GLN A 50 27.91 36.60 -21.84
N ILE A 51 27.83 36.87 -23.15
CA ILE A 51 26.94 36.12 -24.05
C ILE A 51 27.36 34.65 -24.12
N LYS A 52 28.66 34.38 -24.26
CA LYS A 52 29.19 33.01 -24.31
C LYS A 52 28.94 32.22 -23.01
N ASP A 53 29.09 32.86 -21.85
CA ASP A 53 28.77 32.25 -20.56
C ASP A 53 27.28 31.94 -20.44
N LEU A 54 26.41 32.86 -20.86
CA LEU A 54 24.96 32.63 -20.90
C LEU A 54 24.57 31.50 -21.86
N GLU A 55 25.20 31.40 -23.03
CA GLU A 55 25.00 30.28 -23.95
C GLU A 55 25.43 28.95 -23.34
N ASN A 56 26.57 28.91 -22.66
CA ASN A 56 27.03 27.72 -21.96
C ASN A 56 26.08 27.31 -20.82
N LYS A 57 25.61 28.27 -20.02
CA LYS A 57 24.59 28.04 -18.98
C LYS A 57 23.30 27.49 -19.59
N LYS A 58 22.81 28.09 -20.68
CA LYS A 58 21.63 27.62 -21.42
C LYS A 58 21.81 26.17 -21.89
N LYS A 59 22.96 25.85 -22.48
CA LYS A 59 23.29 24.49 -22.95
C LYS A 59 23.35 23.48 -21.81
N ASN A 60 23.92 23.85 -20.66
CA ASN A 60 23.98 23.00 -19.48
C ASN A 60 22.58 22.69 -18.93
N ILE A 61 21.74 23.72 -18.78
CA ILE A 61 20.35 23.58 -18.31
C ILE A 61 19.55 22.63 -19.20
N LEU A 62 19.67 22.77 -20.52
CA LEU A 62 19.00 21.89 -21.49
C LEU A 62 19.52 20.45 -21.43
N ASN A 63 20.83 20.26 -21.46
CA ASN A 63 21.41 18.92 -21.63
C ASN A 63 21.43 18.09 -20.35
N VAL A 64 21.65 18.73 -19.20
CA VAL A 64 21.85 18.05 -17.92
C VAL A 64 20.58 18.14 -17.08
N ASN A 65 20.14 19.35 -16.75
CA ASN A 65 19.10 19.53 -15.74
C ASN A 65 17.71 19.08 -16.25
N ILE A 66 17.30 19.54 -17.44
CA ILE A 66 15.99 19.14 -18.01
C ILE A 66 15.97 17.63 -18.29
N LYS A 67 17.04 17.06 -18.85
CA LYS A 67 17.13 15.63 -19.12
C LYS A 67 17.09 14.79 -17.84
N ASP A 68 17.81 15.20 -16.80
CA ASP A 68 17.78 14.54 -15.49
C ASP A 68 16.40 14.60 -14.85
N LEU A 69 15.73 15.75 -14.91
CA LEU A 69 14.35 15.90 -14.43
C LEU A 69 13.36 15.03 -15.21
N GLN A 70 13.51 14.93 -16.53
CA GLN A 70 12.70 14.04 -17.36
C GLN A 70 12.92 12.57 -16.97
N ASN A 71 14.17 12.16 -16.75
CA ASN A 71 14.50 10.80 -16.31
C ASN A 71 13.93 10.52 -14.91
N LYS A 72 14.07 11.45 -13.96
CA LYS A 72 13.47 11.34 -12.62
C LYS A 72 11.96 11.17 -12.70
N LYS A 73 11.29 11.99 -13.52
CA LYS A 73 9.84 11.87 -13.74
C LYS A 73 9.44 10.50 -14.30
N LEU A 74 10.17 10.01 -15.31
CA LEU A 74 9.92 8.70 -15.91
C LEU A 74 10.13 7.57 -14.91
N ASN A 75 11.22 7.61 -14.14
CA ASN A 75 11.53 6.60 -13.13
C ASN A 75 10.48 6.56 -12.02
N VAL A 76 10.08 7.73 -11.49
CA VAL A 76 9.03 7.80 -10.46
C VAL A 76 7.70 7.28 -10.99
N SER A 77 7.33 7.63 -12.24
CA SER A 77 6.11 7.13 -12.87
C SER A 77 6.16 5.61 -13.00
N ASN A 78 7.23 5.06 -13.55
CA ASN A 78 7.37 3.62 -13.77
C ASN A 78 7.42 2.84 -12.46
N GLU A 79 8.11 3.35 -11.44
CA GLU A 79 8.18 2.69 -10.13
C GLU A 79 6.83 2.70 -9.42
N THR A 80 6.11 3.82 -9.48
CA THR A 80 4.77 3.94 -8.87
C THR A 80 3.76 3.05 -9.58
N ILE A 81 3.79 3.03 -10.92
CA ILE A 81 2.96 2.15 -11.74
C ILE A 81 3.25 0.69 -11.38
N ARG A 82 4.52 0.27 -11.40
CA ARG A 82 4.90 -1.11 -11.06
C ARG A 82 4.47 -1.51 -9.65
N LYS A 83 4.64 -0.63 -8.65
CA LYS A 83 4.18 -0.88 -7.27
C LYS A 83 2.66 -1.04 -7.18
N LEU A 84 1.91 -0.30 -7.98
CA LEU A 84 0.45 -0.41 -8.04
C LEU A 84 0.03 -1.69 -8.78
N GLU A 85 0.70 -2.04 -9.87
CA GLU A 85 0.52 -3.31 -10.58
C GLU A 85 0.79 -4.50 -9.66
N ASP A 86 1.93 -4.52 -8.96
CA ASP A 86 2.27 -5.57 -7.99
C ASP A 86 1.20 -5.70 -6.88
N LYS A 87 0.66 -4.56 -6.40
CA LYS A 87 -0.43 -4.57 -5.42
C LYS A 87 -1.71 -5.18 -5.98
N ILE A 88 -2.06 -4.87 -7.21
CA ILE A 88 -3.28 -5.38 -7.84
C ILE A 88 -3.11 -6.86 -8.17
N ASP A 89 -2.06 -7.20 -8.91
CA ASP A 89 -1.87 -8.52 -9.51
C ASP A 89 -1.40 -9.59 -8.52
N ILE A 90 -0.65 -9.20 -7.48
CA ILE A 90 -0.15 -10.14 -6.48
C ILE A 90 -0.95 -10.02 -5.20
N GLU A 91 -0.91 -8.84 -4.54
CA GLU A 91 -1.45 -8.71 -3.18
C GLU A 91 -2.97 -8.92 -3.15
N PHE A 92 -3.72 -8.20 -4.00
CA PHE A 92 -5.17 -8.28 -4.02
C PHE A 92 -5.68 -9.57 -4.66
N GLN A 93 -5.11 -10.03 -5.77
CA GLN A 93 -5.51 -11.32 -6.36
C GLN A 93 -5.28 -12.49 -5.39
N THR A 94 -4.12 -12.55 -4.73
CA THR A 94 -3.84 -13.58 -3.72
C THR A 94 -4.86 -13.54 -2.59
N LYS A 95 -5.21 -12.33 -2.10
CA LYS A 95 -6.20 -12.18 -1.04
C LYS A 95 -7.60 -12.60 -1.48
N ILE A 96 -7.98 -12.33 -2.73
CA ILE A 96 -9.24 -12.80 -3.33
C ILE A 96 -9.26 -14.33 -3.38
N ILE A 97 -8.19 -14.97 -3.86
CA ILE A 97 -8.06 -16.43 -3.92
C ILE A 97 -8.20 -17.04 -2.52
N GLN A 98 -7.46 -16.53 -1.52
CA GLN A 98 -7.54 -17.00 -0.14
C GLN A 98 -8.95 -16.86 0.47
N LEU A 99 -9.67 -15.78 0.13
CA LEU A 99 -11.05 -15.58 0.59
C LEU A 99 -12.01 -16.55 -0.08
N ASN A 100 -11.85 -16.81 -1.38
CA ASN A 100 -12.66 -17.80 -2.10
C ASN A 100 -12.43 -19.21 -1.56
N GLU A 101 -11.18 -19.61 -1.31
CA GLU A 101 -10.87 -20.90 -0.66
C GLU A 101 -11.52 -21.02 0.73
N LYS A 102 -11.54 -19.94 1.52
CA LYS A 102 -12.27 -19.92 2.80
C LYS A 102 -13.77 -20.07 2.61
N ILE A 103 -14.35 -19.45 1.58
CA ILE A 103 -15.77 -19.61 1.25
C ILE A 103 -16.06 -21.06 0.85
N ASP A 104 -15.23 -21.67 -0.01
CA ASP A 104 -15.41 -23.03 -0.47
C ASP A 104 -15.29 -24.05 0.68
N THR A 105 -14.32 -23.86 1.57
CA THR A 105 -14.19 -24.71 2.77
C THR A 105 -15.37 -24.55 3.73
N LEU A 106 -15.91 -23.33 3.90
CA LEU A 106 -17.10 -23.11 4.71
C LEU A 106 -18.35 -23.71 4.05
N ASN A 107 -18.49 -23.58 2.73
CA ASN A 107 -19.57 -24.19 1.96
C ASN A 107 -19.52 -25.72 2.04
N PHE A 108 -18.33 -26.31 1.95
CA PHE A 108 -18.12 -27.73 2.14
C PHE A 108 -18.50 -28.17 3.56
N LYS A 109 -18.06 -27.45 4.60
CA LYS A 109 -18.44 -27.75 5.99
C LYS A 109 -19.93 -27.58 6.26
N LYS A 110 -20.59 -26.65 5.56
CA LYS A 110 -22.03 -26.41 5.63
C LYS A 110 -22.83 -27.46 4.86
N SER A 111 -22.22 -28.22 3.95
CA SER A 111 -22.95 -29.21 3.16
C SER A 111 -23.55 -30.28 4.05
N GLU A 112 -24.73 -30.75 3.65
CA GLU A 112 -25.54 -31.70 4.42
C GLU A 112 -24.82 -33.04 4.64
N GLU A 113 -23.90 -33.39 3.73
CA GLU A 113 -23.01 -34.55 3.83
C GLU A 113 -21.99 -34.45 4.99
N ASN A 114 -21.54 -33.25 5.35
CA ASN A 114 -20.61 -33.02 6.47
C ASN A 114 -21.31 -32.65 7.78
N LEU A 115 -22.50 -32.06 7.73
CA LEU A 115 -23.25 -31.69 8.93
C LEU A 115 -24.03 -32.86 9.54
N SER A 116 -24.34 -33.89 8.74
CA SER A 116 -25.15 -35.02 9.17
C SER A 116 -24.39 -36.33 9.01
N ASN A 117 -23.82 -36.83 10.10
CA ASN A 117 -23.13 -38.13 10.15
C ASN A 117 -24.08 -39.33 9.96
N SER A 118 -25.39 -39.07 9.86
CA SER A 118 -26.42 -40.10 9.76
C SER A 118 -27.57 -39.60 8.88
N LYS A 119 -27.79 -40.29 7.77
CA LYS A 119 -29.01 -40.15 6.96
C LYS A 119 -30.01 -41.18 7.47
N LEU A 120 -31.23 -40.75 7.80
CA LEU A 120 -32.29 -41.70 8.15
C LEU A 120 -32.64 -42.52 6.90
N VAL A 121 -32.41 -43.83 6.94
CA VAL A 121 -32.77 -44.75 5.86
C VAL A 121 -33.95 -45.59 6.33
N GLY A 122 -35.17 -45.16 5.99
CA GLY A 122 -36.42 -45.82 6.34
C GLY A 122 -37.21 -45.13 7.45
N ASP A 123 -38.46 -45.57 7.64
CA ASP A 123 -39.36 -45.02 8.66
C ASP A 123 -38.96 -45.49 10.08
N TYR A 124 -39.18 -44.64 11.07
CA TYR A 124 -38.99 -45.01 12.47
C TYR A 124 -40.01 -46.09 12.87
N ILE A 125 -39.54 -47.30 13.21
CA ILE A 125 -40.36 -48.29 13.89
C ILE A 125 -40.39 -47.92 15.37
N VAL A 126 -41.31 -47.03 15.73
CA VAL A 126 -41.59 -46.73 17.13
C VAL A 126 -42.47 -47.86 17.65
N ASN A 127 -41.93 -48.70 18.54
CA ASN A 127 -42.73 -49.68 19.25
C ASN A 127 -43.55 -48.95 20.32
N ASP A 128 -44.80 -48.61 20.00
CA ASP A 128 -45.74 -47.91 20.90
C ASP A 128 -46.10 -48.71 22.17
N TYR A 129 -45.61 -49.94 22.28
CA TYR A 129 -45.79 -50.77 23.46
C TYR A 129 -44.51 -50.78 24.29
N PRO A 130 -44.48 -50.16 25.49
CA PRO A 130 -43.42 -50.48 26.44
C PRO A 130 -43.43 -52.00 26.64
N VAL A 131 -42.26 -52.63 26.73
CA VAL A 131 -42.11 -54.04 27.16
C VAL A 131 -42.56 -54.17 28.61
N LYS A 132 -43.87 -54.08 28.81
CA LYS A 132 -44.55 -54.12 30.10
C LYS A 132 -44.25 -55.48 30.71
N PRO A 133 -43.80 -55.55 31.97
CA PRO A 133 -43.48 -56.82 32.60
C PRO A 133 -44.70 -57.75 32.51
N LYS A 134 -44.49 -58.97 32.01
CA LYS A 134 -45.55 -59.98 31.87
C LYS A 134 -45.98 -60.43 33.27
N LYS A 135 -46.96 -59.75 33.85
CA LYS A 135 -47.44 -59.98 35.23
C LYS A 135 -47.78 -61.44 35.49
N SER A 136 -48.41 -62.11 34.52
CA SER A 136 -48.75 -63.54 34.62
C SER A 136 -47.50 -64.43 34.72
N LEU A 137 -46.45 -64.12 33.95
CA LEU A 137 -45.17 -64.84 34.01
C LEU A 137 -44.50 -64.67 35.38
N ILE A 138 -44.51 -63.44 35.91
CA ILE A 138 -43.94 -63.14 37.24
C ILE A 138 -44.71 -63.89 38.33
N ILE A 139 -46.04 -63.86 38.30
CA ILE A 139 -46.89 -64.61 39.25
C ILE A 139 -46.61 -66.11 39.19
N GLY A 140 -46.51 -66.67 37.98
CA GLY A 140 -46.24 -68.10 37.79
C GLY A 140 -44.87 -68.51 38.34
N VAL A 141 -43.83 -67.74 38.03
CA VAL A 141 -42.46 -68.00 38.52
C VAL A 141 -42.39 -67.85 40.04
N ALA A 142 -43.03 -66.84 40.62
CA ALA A 142 -43.06 -66.64 42.07
C ALA A 142 -43.78 -67.78 42.81
N PHE A 143 -44.87 -68.29 42.24
CA PHE A 143 -45.61 -69.43 42.81
C PHE A 143 -44.76 -70.71 42.80
N VAL A 144 -44.13 -71.04 41.67
CA VAL A 144 -43.30 -72.24 41.55
C VAL A 144 -42.07 -72.17 42.46
N THR A 145 -41.39 -71.02 42.50
CA THR A 145 -40.21 -70.85 43.36
C THR A 145 -40.58 -70.89 44.85
N GLY A 146 -41.71 -70.27 45.25
CA GLY A 146 -42.22 -70.35 46.62
C GLY A 146 -42.61 -71.77 47.03
N PHE A 147 -43.24 -72.53 46.12
CA PHE A 147 -43.59 -73.92 46.37
C PHE A 147 -42.35 -74.80 46.58
N ILE A 148 -41.37 -74.70 45.68
CA ILE A 148 -40.09 -75.42 45.80
C ILE A 148 -39.39 -75.07 47.13
N LEU A 149 -39.32 -73.77 47.47
CA LEU A 149 -38.70 -73.32 48.71
C LEU A 149 -39.42 -73.86 49.96
N SER A 150 -40.75 -73.95 49.95
CA SER A 150 -41.53 -74.51 51.06
C SER A 150 -41.17 -75.97 51.35
N ILE A 151 -40.97 -76.77 50.30
CA ILE A 151 -40.54 -78.16 50.41
C ILE A 151 -39.15 -78.24 51.04
N PHE A 152 -38.20 -77.42 50.56
CA PHE A 152 -36.85 -77.36 51.14
C PHE A 152 -36.86 -76.96 52.62
N ILE A 153 -37.70 -76.01 53.03
CA ILE A 153 -37.82 -75.60 54.43
C ILE A 153 -38.31 -76.75 55.31
N VAL A 154 -39.33 -77.51 54.87
CA VAL A 154 -39.84 -78.66 55.63
C VAL A 154 -38.78 -79.76 55.75
N PHE A 155 -38.07 -80.07 54.68
CA PHE A 155 -36.96 -81.03 54.73
C PHE A 155 -35.84 -80.55 55.66
N GLY A 156 -35.47 -79.27 55.60
CA GLY A 156 -34.48 -78.67 56.47
C GLY A 156 -34.88 -78.75 57.95
N LEU A 157 -36.11 -78.34 58.29
CA LEU A 157 -36.63 -78.44 59.66
C LEU A 157 -36.70 -79.88 60.15
N ASN A 158 -37.12 -80.82 59.30
CA ASN A 158 -37.16 -82.24 59.67
C ASN A 158 -35.74 -82.81 59.90
N PHE A 159 -34.76 -82.38 59.10
CA PHE A 159 -33.34 -82.74 59.29
C PHE A 159 -32.79 -82.24 60.64
N PHE A 160 -33.04 -80.97 60.99
CA PHE A 160 -32.62 -80.40 62.28
C PHE A 160 -33.37 -81.00 63.48
N ASN A 161 -34.66 -81.30 63.33
CA ASN A 161 -35.46 -81.92 64.41
C ASN A 161 -35.08 -83.38 64.64
N LYS A 162 -34.74 -84.13 63.58
CA LYS A 162 -34.28 -85.53 63.71
C LYS A 162 -32.91 -85.60 64.40
N THR A 163 -31.97 -84.74 63.99
CA THR A 163 -30.66 -84.65 64.66
C THR A 163 -30.79 -84.25 66.13
N ARG A 164 -31.66 -83.29 66.49
CA ARG A 164 -31.87 -82.90 67.89
C ARG A 164 -32.50 -84.01 68.76
N LYS A 165 -33.32 -84.90 68.20
CA LYS A 165 -33.88 -86.06 68.90
C LYS A 165 -32.89 -87.21 69.10
N GLU A 166 -31.76 -87.24 68.39
CA GLU A 166 -30.68 -88.22 68.59
C GLU A 166 -29.67 -87.77 69.68
N PHE A 167 -29.74 -86.51 70.13
CA PHE A 167 -28.85 -85.93 71.17
C PHE A 167 -29.58 -85.53 72.48
N THR A 168 -30.80 -86.05 72.72
CA THR A 168 -31.52 -85.93 74.01
C THR A 168 -32.02 -87.31 74.43
#